data_AF-A0A2A6NGX8-F1
#
_entry.id   AF-A0A2A6NGX8-F1
#
_cell.length_a   1.000
_cell.length_b   1.000
_cell.length_c   1.000
_cell.angle_alpha   90.00
_cell.angle_beta   90.00
_cell.angle_gamma   90.00
#
_symmetry.space_group_name_H-M   'P 1'
#
loop_
_entity.id
_entity.type
_entity.pdbx_description
1 polymer ?
#
loop_
_entity_poly.entity_id
_entity_poly.type
_entity_poly.pdbx_seq_one_letter_code
_entity_poly.pdbx_strand_id
1 'polypeptide(L)'
;MNIAISAPAIIQNQIICLNPVGYPPKITSKSLAPRLGSLDGKTIYLIDSRFDDSIELLKEVANWFAGHMPSVTVRLVSLAGYYGRDDQELWTEIKANGHAAIIGVGHCSTCSPAVSTHAVTLETKFGIPTVALHTATFDKVVRSVTRMAGLPDAPTVFVPQPVMGKSATELRSYVEGDDPVTGRPVMREIIEALTSHAANRHPVEADRSTPRLVEPATEAELHEIFLRNHWTDKLPIVLPTEERVAAMLAGTSQPADKIVGRMQPTHNRGAWEYTVEKVAVNAVMAGARPEYFPVILALAASQVTARGSTSSSGSAMAVVNGPIRHEIGMNCGIGAMGPYNHANATIGRAYGLLSQNLQGGSVPGDTFMGSLGNAYTYNSVTFAESEERSPWEPLHVQRGFKAEDSVVSVFFGCRSTTFGLGLRKEYWREHVRDMLVAVDTVTAPVLLLDPITARQFIDRGGFDTKDKLIRFVHETAQMPAGRYWDMQLVQNYIYPNATLGVEPLATRLKAAPDALIPMFLEEEINVVVVGGETNGYWQIMGAKNRATVSVDDWR
;
A
#
# COMPACT_ATOMS: atom_id res chain seq x y z
N MET A 1 27.44 5.26 38.10
CA MET A 1 28.70 5.90 37.68
C MET A 1 28.33 7.06 36.78
N ASN A 2 28.55 8.30 37.23
CA ASN A 2 28.32 9.49 36.42
C ASN A 2 29.42 9.56 35.36
N ILE A 3 29.06 9.36 34.10
CA ILE A 3 29.94 9.63 32.96
C ILE A 3 29.76 11.12 32.64
N ALA A 4 30.77 11.92 33.00
CA ALA A 4 30.84 13.31 32.56
C ALA A 4 31.08 13.32 31.05
N ILE A 5 30.06 13.70 30.29
CA ILE A 5 30.19 14.01 28.86
C ILE A 5 30.92 15.34 28.78
N SER A 6 32.13 15.35 28.21
CA SER A 6 32.83 16.60 27.90
C SER A 6 32.00 17.39 26.89
N ALA A 7 31.57 18.60 27.26
CA ALA A 7 30.93 19.52 26.33
C ALA A 7 31.89 19.81 25.17
N PRO A 8 31.49 19.60 23.90
CA PRO A 8 32.36 19.88 22.78
C PRO A 8 32.57 21.39 22.63
N ALA A 9 33.78 21.77 22.21
CA ALA A 9 34.15 23.15 21.93
C ALA A 9 33.30 23.69 20.76
N ILE A 10 32.37 24.60 21.08
CA ILE A 10 31.52 25.26 20.10
C ILE A 10 32.33 26.37 19.43
N ILE A 11 32.75 26.14 18.18
CA ILE A 11 32.96 27.23 17.23
C ILE A 11 32.02 26.92 16.04
N GLN A 12 31.02 27.78 15.89
CA GLN A 12 29.93 27.81 14.88
C GLN A 12 28.71 26.88 15.03
N ASN A 13 28.57 26.04 16.06
CA ASN A 13 27.30 25.34 16.44
C ASN A 13 26.49 24.66 15.31
N GLN A 14 27.15 24.28 14.21
CA GLN A 14 26.53 23.62 13.06
C GLN A 14 26.74 22.11 13.15
N ILE A 15 25.67 21.36 12.92
CA ILE A 15 25.64 19.91 12.93
C ILE A 15 25.53 19.43 11.48
N ILE A 16 26.24 18.36 11.15
CA ILE A 16 26.13 17.68 9.87
C ILE A 16 25.30 16.41 10.05
N CYS A 17 24.24 16.28 9.26
CA CYS A 17 23.37 15.11 9.25
C CYS A 17 23.40 14.42 7.89
N LEU A 18 23.22 13.11 7.89
CA LEU A 18 22.96 12.37 6.67
C LEU A 18 21.52 12.59 6.19
N ASN A 19 21.35 12.57 4.88
CA ASN A 19 20.04 12.66 4.24
C ASN A 19 19.33 11.29 4.33
N PRO A 20 18.10 11.21 4.86
CA PRO A 20 17.38 9.94 5.05
C PRO A 20 16.75 9.36 3.79
N VAL A 21 16.71 10.13 2.71
CA VAL A 21 15.96 9.81 1.50
C VAL A 21 16.71 8.75 0.67
N GLY A 22 15.96 7.83 0.06
CA GLY A 22 16.49 6.84 -0.89
C GLY A 22 16.96 7.47 -2.21
N TYR A 23 17.28 6.62 -3.18
CA TYR A 23 17.70 7.02 -4.53
C TYR A 23 16.52 6.91 -5.49
N PRO A 24 16.04 8.02 -6.07
CA PRO A 24 14.91 7.98 -6.99
C PRO A 24 15.26 7.24 -8.29
N PRO A 25 14.28 6.62 -8.95
CA PRO A 25 14.53 5.95 -10.22
C PRO A 25 14.89 6.95 -11.32
N LYS A 26 15.68 6.50 -12.30
CA LYS A 26 15.94 7.27 -13.51
C LYS A 26 14.66 7.39 -14.33
N ILE A 27 14.34 8.61 -14.77
CA ILE A 27 13.22 8.85 -15.70
C ILE A 27 13.80 8.94 -17.10
N THR A 28 13.25 8.16 -18.03
CA THR A 28 13.54 8.31 -19.46
C THR A 28 12.42 9.12 -20.09
N SER A 29 12.77 10.24 -20.74
CA SER A 29 11.80 11.06 -21.47
C SER A 29 11.12 10.27 -22.58
N LYS A 30 9.81 10.47 -22.75
CA LYS A 30 8.99 9.85 -23.79
C LYS A 30 8.24 10.93 -24.57
N SER A 31 7.83 10.60 -25.78
CA SER A 31 7.04 11.47 -26.65
C SER A 31 5.61 10.95 -26.80
N LEU A 32 4.69 11.90 -27.00
CA LEU A 32 3.30 11.64 -27.36
C LEU A 32 3.18 10.90 -28.70
N ALA A 33 2.14 10.08 -28.85
CA ALA A 33 1.70 9.54 -30.13
C ALA A 33 1.26 10.67 -31.09
N PRO A 34 1.34 10.45 -32.42
CA PRO A 34 0.84 11.41 -33.40
C PRO A 34 -0.67 11.67 -33.24
N ARG A 35 -1.06 12.94 -33.07
CA ARG A 35 -2.47 13.33 -32.91
C ARG A 35 -3.28 13.15 -34.20
N LEU A 36 -4.59 12.98 -34.06
CA LEU A 36 -5.53 12.86 -35.17
C LEU A 36 -5.85 14.23 -35.79
N GLY A 37 -5.89 14.38 -37.11
CA GLY A 37 -6.32 15.65 -37.71
C GLY A 37 -7.79 16.03 -37.43
N SER A 38 -8.64 15.02 -37.25
CA SER A 38 -10.06 15.11 -36.82
C SER A 38 -10.49 13.75 -36.26
N LEU A 39 -11.56 13.72 -35.47
CA LEU A 39 -12.22 12.50 -35.04
C LEU A 39 -13.28 11.99 -36.05
N ASP A 40 -13.63 12.78 -37.06
CA ASP A 40 -14.66 12.40 -38.04
C ASP A 40 -14.33 11.08 -38.75
N GLY A 41 -15.29 10.13 -38.71
CA GLY A 41 -15.13 8.81 -39.31
C GLY A 41 -14.12 7.92 -38.59
N LYS A 42 -13.63 8.31 -37.40
CA LYS A 42 -12.65 7.55 -36.62
C LYS A 42 -13.32 6.59 -35.65
N THR A 43 -12.56 5.59 -35.24
CA THR A 43 -12.96 4.62 -34.21
C THR A 43 -12.24 4.93 -32.91
N ILE A 44 -12.99 5.24 -31.86
CA ILE A 44 -12.47 5.56 -30.53
C ILE A 44 -12.86 4.45 -29.56
N TYR A 45 -11.87 3.91 -28.87
CA TYR A 45 -12.08 2.92 -27.81
C TYR A 45 -12.24 3.62 -26.46
N LEU A 46 -13.33 3.34 -25.75
CA LEU A 46 -13.51 3.71 -24.35
C LEU A 46 -13.16 2.48 -23.51
N ILE A 47 -12.14 2.59 -22.68
CA ILE A 47 -11.57 1.47 -21.92
C ILE A 47 -11.95 1.65 -20.46
N ASP A 48 -12.82 0.78 -19.97
CA ASP A 48 -13.18 0.67 -18.57
C ASP A 48 -12.05 0.00 -17.77
N SER A 49 -11.57 0.72 -16.75
CA SER A 49 -10.54 0.27 -15.82
C SER A 49 -10.96 -0.86 -14.88
N ARG A 50 -12.24 -1.23 -14.86
CA ARG A 50 -12.85 -2.22 -13.94
C ARG A 50 -12.66 -1.85 -12.47
N PHE A 51 -13.00 -0.61 -12.15
CA PHE A 51 -13.02 -0.12 -10.77
C PHE A 51 -14.20 0.83 -10.54
N ASP A 52 -15.04 0.54 -9.54
CA ASP A 52 -16.14 1.38 -9.02
C ASP A 52 -16.81 2.34 -10.04
N ASP A 53 -17.89 1.91 -10.70
CA ASP A 53 -18.72 2.72 -11.62
C ASP A 53 -17.97 3.42 -12.77
N SER A 54 -16.71 3.04 -13.00
CA SER A 54 -15.88 3.50 -14.11
C SER A 54 -16.57 3.33 -15.45
N ILE A 55 -17.17 2.16 -15.69
CA ILE A 55 -17.93 1.88 -16.92
C ILE A 55 -19.18 2.76 -17.04
N GLU A 56 -19.82 3.13 -15.93
CA GLU A 56 -21.03 3.95 -15.95
C GLU A 56 -20.73 5.38 -16.40
N LEU A 57 -19.61 5.98 -15.99
CA LEU A 57 -19.19 7.27 -16.52
C LEU A 57 -18.84 7.18 -18.01
N LEU A 58 -18.13 6.12 -18.42
CA LEU A 58 -17.75 5.93 -19.83
C LEU A 58 -18.96 5.71 -20.75
N LYS A 59 -20.07 5.14 -20.26
CA LYS A 59 -21.34 5.08 -21.00
C LYS A 59 -21.86 6.48 -21.31
N GLU A 60 -21.76 7.43 -20.37
CA GLU A 60 -22.19 8.81 -20.62
C GLU A 60 -21.26 9.54 -21.59
N VAL A 61 -19.96 9.23 -21.60
CA VAL A 61 -19.03 9.69 -22.67
C VAL A 61 -19.44 9.14 -24.04
N ALA A 62 -19.81 7.85 -24.11
CA ALA A 62 -20.31 7.24 -25.35
C ALA A 62 -21.61 7.90 -25.83
N ASN A 63 -22.55 8.15 -24.92
CA ASN A 63 -23.81 8.84 -25.21
C ASN A 63 -23.56 10.25 -25.75
N TRP A 64 -22.58 10.98 -25.19
CA TRP A 64 -22.21 12.30 -25.67
C TRP A 64 -21.72 12.25 -27.12
N PHE A 65 -20.80 11.33 -27.45
CA PHE A 65 -20.33 11.16 -28.83
C PHE A 65 -21.45 10.82 -29.79
N ALA A 66 -22.36 9.91 -29.41
CA ALA A 66 -23.50 9.54 -30.25
C ALA A 66 -24.42 10.74 -30.56
N GLY A 67 -24.61 11.64 -29.59
CA GLY A 67 -25.45 12.84 -29.75
C GLY A 67 -24.78 13.99 -30.51
N HIS A 68 -23.45 14.13 -30.42
CA HIS A 68 -22.73 15.33 -30.89
C HIS A 68 -21.77 15.08 -32.05
N MET A 69 -21.28 13.85 -32.22
CA MET A 69 -20.34 13.45 -33.27
C MET A 69 -20.70 12.06 -33.86
N PRO A 70 -21.86 11.92 -34.51
CA PRO A 70 -22.37 10.61 -34.97
C PRO A 70 -21.51 9.93 -36.04
N SER A 71 -20.56 10.65 -36.65
CA SER A 71 -19.55 10.09 -37.57
C SER A 71 -18.48 9.26 -36.84
N VAL A 72 -18.33 9.44 -35.52
CA VAL A 72 -17.37 8.72 -34.68
C VAL A 72 -17.95 7.37 -34.29
N THR A 73 -17.20 6.30 -34.57
CA THR A 73 -17.55 4.96 -34.06
C THR A 73 -16.95 4.75 -32.68
N VAL A 74 -17.79 4.58 -31.67
CA VAL A 74 -17.35 4.33 -30.29
C VAL A 74 -17.40 2.83 -29.97
N ARG A 75 -16.32 2.30 -29.36
CA ARG A 75 -16.26 0.94 -28.83
C ARG A 75 -15.99 0.97 -27.32
N LEU A 76 -16.97 0.63 -26.51
CA LEU A 76 -16.82 0.47 -25.07
C LEU A 76 -16.33 -0.95 -24.75
N VAL A 77 -15.16 -1.04 -24.13
CA VAL A 77 -14.50 -2.29 -23.75
C VAL A 77 -14.04 -2.20 -22.29
N SER A 78 -13.76 -3.33 -21.65
CA SER A 78 -13.17 -3.37 -20.31
C SER A 78 -11.86 -4.14 -20.33
N LEU A 79 -10.93 -3.75 -19.46
CA LEU A 79 -9.71 -4.54 -19.20
C LEU A 79 -10.04 -5.99 -18.87
N ALA A 80 -9.23 -6.95 -19.30
CA ALA A 80 -9.43 -8.36 -19.00
C ALA A 80 -9.36 -8.64 -17.48
N GLY A 81 -8.51 -7.92 -16.75
CA GLY A 81 -8.36 -7.98 -15.30
C GLY A 81 -8.77 -6.69 -14.60
N TYR A 82 -8.54 -6.62 -13.29
CA TYR A 82 -8.65 -5.36 -12.56
C TYR A 82 -7.58 -4.36 -13.01
N TYR A 83 -7.80 -3.06 -12.80
CA TYR A 83 -6.94 -1.94 -13.24
C TYR A 83 -5.43 -2.11 -13.05
N GLY A 84 -4.97 -2.90 -12.07
CA GLY A 84 -3.55 -3.10 -11.79
C GLY A 84 -2.86 -4.13 -12.69
N ARG A 85 -3.59 -4.83 -13.57
CA ARG A 85 -3.01 -5.74 -14.57
C ARG A 85 -2.94 -5.07 -15.93
N ASP A 86 -1.85 -5.35 -16.63
CA ASP A 86 -1.65 -4.95 -18.02
C ASP A 86 -2.44 -5.86 -18.97
N ASP A 87 -2.87 -5.33 -20.11
CA ASP A 87 -3.73 -6.03 -21.08
C ASP A 87 -3.19 -5.88 -22.51
N GLN A 88 -2.11 -6.61 -22.78
CA GLN A 88 -1.39 -6.56 -24.06
C GLN A 88 -2.25 -6.98 -25.26
N GLU A 89 -3.20 -7.88 -25.06
CA GLU A 89 -4.12 -8.32 -26.10
C GLU A 89 -5.05 -7.18 -26.50
N LEU A 90 -5.67 -6.52 -25.52
CA LEU A 90 -6.52 -5.37 -25.78
C LEU A 90 -5.74 -4.22 -26.43
N TRP A 91 -4.54 -3.91 -25.94
CA TRP A 91 -3.69 -2.87 -26.55
C TRP A 91 -3.38 -3.14 -28.02
N THR A 92 -3.12 -4.41 -28.36
CA THR A 92 -2.86 -4.84 -29.74
C THR A 92 -4.12 -4.76 -30.59
N GLU A 93 -5.28 -5.14 -30.06
CA GLU A 93 -6.57 -4.98 -30.74
C GLU A 93 -6.85 -3.52 -31.08
N ILE A 94 -6.68 -2.61 -30.11
CA ILE A 94 -6.91 -1.17 -30.30
C ILE A 94 -5.94 -0.62 -31.34
N LYS A 95 -4.68 -1.06 -31.34
CA LYS A 95 -3.71 -0.64 -32.37
C LYS A 95 -4.12 -1.07 -33.78
N ALA A 96 -4.72 -2.25 -33.90
CA ALA A 96 -5.13 -2.80 -35.20
C ALA A 96 -6.44 -2.19 -35.72
N ASN A 97 -7.39 -1.87 -34.83
CA ASN A 97 -8.77 -1.56 -35.20
C ASN A 97 -9.25 -0.16 -34.76
N GLY A 98 -8.50 0.50 -33.87
CA GLY A 98 -8.82 1.81 -33.31
C GLY A 98 -7.95 2.92 -33.89
N HIS A 99 -8.37 4.15 -33.65
CA HIS A 99 -7.61 5.36 -34.00
C HIS A 99 -7.20 6.18 -32.78
N ALA A 100 -7.95 6.07 -31.68
CA ALA A 100 -7.68 6.74 -30.42
C ALA A 100 -8.32 5.94 -29.26
N ALA A 101 -7.91 6.26 -28.04
CA ALA A 101 -8.43 5.66 -26.83
C ALA A 101 -8.77 6.71 -25.75
N ILE A 102 -9.77 6.40 -24.94
CA ILE A 102 -10.07 7.11 -23.68
C ILE A 102 -10.13 6.03 -22.61
N ILE A 103 -9.26 6.11 -21.62
CA ILE A 103 -9.23 5.13 -20.52
C ILE A 103 -9.62 5.82 -19.23
N GLY A 104 -10.51 5.18 -18.48
CA GLY A 104 -11.01 5.73 -17.24
C GLY A 104 -11.84 4.72 -16.48
N VAL A 105 -12.34 5.06 -15.31
CA VAL A 105 -12.04 6.29 -14.57
C VAL A 105 -11.03 6.00 -13.48
N GLY A 106 -9.95 6.78 -13.42
CA GLY A 106 -9.04 6.72 -12.29
C GLY A 106 -9.51 7.62 -11.16
N HIS A 107 -10.17 7.08 -10.14
CA HIS A 107 -10.77 7.85 -9.03
C HIS A 107 -10.42 7.34 -7.63
N CYS A 108 -9.27 6.68 -7.50
CA CYS A 108 -8.74 6.15 -6.25
C CYS A 108 -7.21 6.15 -6.26
N SER A 109 -6.59 6.01 -5.09
CA SER A 109 -5.14 6.16 -4.91
C SER A 109 -4.26 5.18 -5.70
N THR A 110 -4.83 4.06 -6.14
CA THR A 110 -4.13 2.98 -6.84
C THR A 110 -4.57 2.85 -8.29
N CYS A 111 -5.87 3.03 -8.57
CA CYS A 111 -6.43 3.01 -9.92
C CYS A 111 -6.10 4.26 -10.72
N SER A 112 -6.07 5.47 -10.12
CA SER A 112 -5.65 6.67 -10.86
C SER A 112 -4.23 6.54 -11.42
N PRO A 113 -3.21 6.12 -10.63
CA PRO A 113 -1.90 5.81 -11.18
C PRO A 113 -1.89 4.74 -12.28
N ALA A 114 -2.71 3.70 -12.14
CA ALA A 114 -2.77 2.61 -13.11
C ALA A 114 -3.36 3.07 -14.46
N VAL A 115 -4.49 3.77 -14.41
CA VAL A 115 -5.12 4.39 -15.59
C VAL A 115 -4.14 5.34 -16.31
N SER A 116 -3.40 6.19 -15.58
CA SER A 116 -2.38 7.04 -16.20
C SER A 116 -1.25 6.23 -16.83
N THR A 117 -0.82 5.13 -16.21
CA THR A 117 0.28 4.29 -16.74
C THR A 117 -0.15 3.51 -17.99
N HIS A 118 -1.38 3.03 -18.03
CA HIS A 118 -1.99 2.41 -19.21
C HIS A 118 -2.11 3.42 -20.36
N ALA A 119 -2.57 4.64 -20.08
CA ALA A 119 -2.60 5.71 -21.09
C ALA A 119 -1.22 6.05 -21.64
N VAL A 120 -0.20 6.19 -20.76
CA VAL A 120 1.20 6.39 -21.20
C VAL A 120 1.69 5.21 -22.04
N THR A 121 1.29 3.98 -21.72
CA THR A 121 1.68 2.79 -22.49
C THR A 121 1.08 2.80 -23.89
N LEU A 122 -0.20 3.12 -24.02
CA LEU A 122 -0.88 3.27 -25.31
C LEU A 122 -0.23 4.37 -26.16
N GLU A 123 0.05 5.53 -25.55
CA GLU A 123 0.73 6.66 -26.17
C GLU A 123 2.12 6.28 -26.69
N THR A 124 2.95 5.66 -25.83
CA THR A 124 4.40 5.59 -26.07
C THR A 124 4.87 4.28 -26.67
N LYS A 125 4.19 3.16 -26.40
CA LYS A 125 4.56 1.84 -26.94
C LYS A 125 3.69 1.45 -28.14
N PHE A 126 2.41 1.80 -28.12
CA PHE A 126 1.49 1.42 -29.18
C PHE A 126 1.27 2.53 -30.21
N GLY A 127 1.61 3.79 -29.88
CA GLY A 127 1.45 4.92 -30.78
C GLY A 127 -0.01 5.34 -30.95
N ILE A 128 -0.85 5.09 -29.93
CA ILE A 128 -2.28 5.37 -29.94
C ILE A 128 -2.52 6.67 -29.14
N PRO A 129 -3.05 7.74 -29.76
CA PRO A 129 -3.48 8.93 -29.04
C PRO A 129 -4.49 8.56 -27.95
N THR A 130 -4.17 8.88 -26.70
CA THR A 130 -4.95 8.44 -25.55
C THR A 130 -5.18 9.55 -24.55
N VAL A 131 -6.40 9.63 -24.02
CA VAL A 131 -6.74 10.49 -22.89
C VAL A 131 -7.07 9.64 -21.68
N ALA A 132 -6.49 9.99 -20.53
CA ALA A 132 -6.83 9.38 -19.25
C ALA A 132 -7.88 10.23 -18.52
N LEU A 133 -9.03 9.64 -18.19
CA LEU A 133 -10.10 10.28 -17.43
C LEU A 133 -9.99 9.96 -15.95
N HIS A 134 -10.01 11.01 -15.11
CA HIS A 134 -9.79 10.94 -13.68
C HIS A 134 -10.83 11.76 -12.92
N THR A 135 -10.86 11.63 -11.59
CA THR A 135 -11.57 12.61 -10.75
C THR A 135 -10.60 13.63 -10.15
N ALA A 136 -11.05 14.87 -10.00
CA ALA A 136 -10.19 16.02 -9.67
C ALA A 136 -9.43 15.87 -8.34
N THR A 137 -9.92 15.06 -7.40
CA THR A 137 -9.24 14.75 -6.13
C THR A 137 -7.85 14.12 -6.34
N PHE A 138 -7.59 13.50 -7.49
CA PHE A 138 -6.33 12.78 -7.78
C PHE A 138 -5.41 13.51 -8.76
N ASP A 139 -5.64 14.79 -9.08
CA ASP A 139 -4.81 15.58 -10.01
C ASP A 139 -3.31 15.51 -9.70
N LYS A 140 -2.93 15.82 -8.45
CA LYS A 140 -1.52 15.76 -8.01
C LYS A 140 -0.92 14.37 -8.19
N VAL A 141 -1.72 13.33 -7.89
CA VAL A 141 -1.30 11.94 -8.02
C VAL A 141 -1.02 11.58 -9.48
N VAL A 142 -1.94 11.95 -10.36
CA VAL A 142 -1.87 11.71 -11.80
C VAL A 142 -0.66 12.42 -12.41
N ARG A 143 -0.47 13.72 -12.13
CA ARG A 143 0.69 14.49 -12.61
C ARG A 143 2.03 13.94 -12.12
N SER A 144 2.07 13.46 -10.88
CA SER A 144 3.25 12.80 -10.32
C SER A 144 3.58 11.53 -11.10
N VAL A 145 2.57 10.68 -11.35
CA VAL A 145 2.72 9.41 -12.06
C VAL A 145 3.14 9.61 -13.52
N THR A 146 2.51 10.52 -14.27
CA THR A 146 2.85 10.76 -15.68
C THR A 146 4.27 11.29 -15.84
N ARG A 147 4.72 12.17 -14.93
CA ARG A 147 6.12 12.60 -14.82
C ARG A 147 7.05 11.42 -14.56
N MET A 148 6.74 10.56 -13.59
CA MET A 148 7.54 9.37 -13.28
C MET A 148 7.58 8.38 -14.44
N ALA A 149 6.51 8.30 -15.23
CA ALA A 149 6.43 7.46 -16.42
C ALA A 149 7.18 8.05 -17.63
N GLY A 150 7.75 9.25 -17.51
CA GLY A 150 8.53 9.92 -18.55
C GLY A 150 7.70 10.74 -19.55
N LEU A 151 6.41 10.94 -19.31
CA LEU A 151 5.51 11.67 -20.19
C LEU A 151 4.71 12.70 -19.37
N PRO A 152 5.35 13.77 -18.85
CA PRO A 152 4.68 14.76 -17.99
C PRO A 152 3.50 15.45 -18.68
N ASP A 153 3.53 15.53 -20.02
CA ASP A 153 2.49 16.12 -20.86
C ASP A 153 1.45 15.09 -21.34
N ALA A 154 1.37 13.91 -20.69
CA ALA A 154 0.34 12.91 -21.00
C ALA A 154 -1.06 13.52 -20.87
N PRO A 155 -1.97 13.31 -21.86
CA PRO A 155 -3.27 13.96 -21.82
C PRO A 155 -4.18 13.36 -20.73
N THR A 156 -4.63 14.23 -19.84
CA THR A 156 -5.50 13.87 -18.70
C THR A 156 -6.64 14.85 -18.60
N VAL A 157 -7.84 14.36 -18.33
CA VAL A 157 -9.04 15.16 -18.09
C VAL A 157 -9.67 14.74 -16.78
N PHE A 158 -10.24 15.68 -16.05
CA PHE A 158 -10.81 15.47 -14.72
C PHE A 158 -12.30 15.76 -14.68
N VAL A 159 -13.03 14.97 -13.88
CA VAL A 159 -14.42 15.20 -13.52
C VAL A 159 -14.57 15.35 -12.00
N PRO A 160 -15.72 15.79 -11.48
CA PRO A 160 -15.97 15.83 -10.03
C PRO A 160 -15.85 14.44 -9.35
N GLN A 161 -15.50 14.45 -8.05
CA GLN A 161 -15.52 13.26 -7.17
C GLN A 161 -16.78 13.33 -6.28
N PRO A 162 -17.47 12.20 -5.99
CA PRO A 162 -17.19 10.83 -6.44
C PRO A 162 -17.92 10.48 -7.74
N VAL A 163 -17.38 9.50 -8.47
CA VAL A 163 -18.09 8.79 -9.56
C VAL A 163 -18.94 7.65 -9.00
N MET A 164 -18.42 6.95 -7.98
CA MET A 164 -19.14 5.87 -7.30
C MET A 164 -20.49 6.35 -6.75
N GLY A 165 -21.52 5.54 -6.98
CA GLY A 165 -22.87 5.71 -6.42
C GLY A 165 -23.66 6.85 -7.06
N LYS A 166 -23.20 7.38 -8.19
CA LYS A 166 -23.87 8.44 -8.93
C LYS A 166 -24.86 7.89 -9.95
N SER A 167 -25.98 8.58 -10.10
CA SER A 167 -26.96 8.28 -11.14
C SER A 167 -26.42 8.65 -12.53
N ALA A 168 -26.99 8.04 -13.58
CA ALA A 168 -26.65 8.38 -14.97
C ALA A 168 -26.80 9.88 -15.27
N THR A 169 -27.82 10.55 -14.72
CA THR A 169 -28.04 11.99 -14.88
C THR A 169 -26.92 12.80 -14.22
N GLU A 170 -26.47 12.42 -13.03
CA GLU A 170 -25.35 13.09 -12.37
C GLU A 170 -24.05 12.89 -13.17
N LEU A 171 -23.75 11.66 -13.60
CA LEU A 171 -22.58 11.34 -14.41
C LEU A 171 -22.59 12.05 -15.77
N ARG A 172 -23.76 12.19 -16.40
CA ARG A 172 -23.91 12.99 -17.62
C ARG A 172 -23.56 14.45 -17.38
N SER A 173 -23.99 15.03 -16.25
CA SER A 173 -23.63 16.41 -15.93
C SER A 173 -22.13 16.60 -15.71
N TYR A 174 -21.40 15.54 -15.33
CA TYR A 174 -19.93 15.58 -15.26
C TYR A 174 -19.30 15.61 -16.66
N VAL A 175 -19.84 14.83 -17.60
CA VAL A 175 -19.35 14.79 -18.99
C VAL A 175 -19.68 16.08 -19.75
N GLU A 176 -20.88 16.64 -19.54
CA GLU A 176 -21.33 17.88 -20.17
C GLU A 176 -20.81 19.15 -19.49
N GLY A 177 -20.28 19.02 -18.27
CA GLY A 177 -19.75 20.12 -17.48
C GLY A 177 -18.30 20.46 -17.77
N ASP A 178 -17.72 21.26 -16.87
CA ASP A 178 -16.34 21.68 -16.93
C ASP A 178 -15.43 20.77 -16.08
N ASP A 179 -14.21 20.58 -16.57
CA ASP A 179 -13.12 19.96 -15.83
C ASP A 179 -12.83 20.80 -14.58
N PRO A 180 -12.97 20.27 -13.36
CA PRO A 180 -12.80 21.06 -12.13
C PRO A 180 -11.38 21.59 -11.90
N VAL A 181 -10.38 21.08 -12.63
CA VAL A 181 -8.98 21.48 -12.54
C VAL A 181 -8.68 22.62 -13.51
N THR A 182 -9.22 22.59 -14.72
CA THR A 182 -8.92 23.57 -15.78
C THR A 182 -10.01 24.64 -15.95
N GLY A 183 -11.24 24.34 -15.55
CA GLY A 183 -12.43 25.15 -15.81
C GLY A 183 -12.90 25.14 -17.28
N ARG A 184 -12.44 24.19 -18.10
CA ARG A 184 -12.84 24.05 -19.52
C ARG A 184 -13.80 22.87 -19.71
N PRO A 185 -14.65 22.87 -20.76
CA PRO A 185 -15.59 21.77 -20.97
C PRO A 185 -14.88 20.42 -21.17
N VAL A 186 -15.27 19.40 -20.39
CA VAL A 186 -14.62 18.08 -20.34
C VAL A 186 -14.47 17.46 -21.74
N MET A 187 -15.56 17.40 -22.51
CA MET A 187 -15.53 16.79 -23.84
C MET A 187 -14.72 17.60 -24.85
N ARG A 188 -14.62 18.92 -24.70
CA ARG A 188 -13.74 19.74 -25.55
C ARG A 188 -12.28 19.38 -25.30
N GLU A 189 -11.87 19.25 -24.04
CA GLU A 189 -10.50 18.87 -23.70
C GLU A 189 -10.14 17.47 -24.19
N ILE A 190 -11.06 16.51 -24.07
CA ILE A 190 -10.87 15.15 -24.61
C ILE A 190 -10.61 15.20 -26.12
N ILE A 191 -11.44 15.95 -26.87
CA ILE A 191 -11.29 16.05 -28.33
C ILE A 191 -9.95 16.72 -28.67
N GLU A 192 -9.66 17.88 -28.07
CA GLU A 192 -8.42 18.63 -28.30
C GLU A 192 -7.17 17.78 -27.98
N ALA A 193 -7.20 16.99 -26.91
CA ALA A 193 -6.10 16.12 -26.53
C ALA A 193 -5.84 14.98 -27.53
N LEU A 194 -6.89 14.51 -28.21
CA LEU A 194 -6.77 13.48 -29.25
C LEU A 194 -6.38 14.06 -30.61
N THR A 195 -6.75 15.32 -30.90
CA THR A 195 -6.57 15.91 -32.23
C THR A 195 -5.46 16.95 -32.35
N SER A 196 -5.13 17.64 -31.27
CA SER A 196 -4.26 18.82 -31.29
C SER A 196 -2.99 18.56 -30.49
N HIS A 197 -1.84 19.03 -30.99
CA HIS A 197 -0.62 19.06 -30.20
C HIS A 197 -0.72 20.20 -29.20
N ALA A 198 -1.24 19.95 -28.00
CA ALA A 198 -1.08 20.89 -26.91
C ALA A 198 0.42 20.92 -26.53
N ALA A 199 1.12 21.95 -27.02
CA ALA A 199 2.52 22.19 -26.74
C ALA A 199 2.68 22.75 -25.32
N ASN A 200 2.57 21.91 -24.31
CA ASN A 200 3.22 22.19 -23.04
C ASN A 200 4.54 21.42 -23.06
N ARG A 201 5.65 22.17 -23.05
CA ARG A 201 6.99 21.62 -22.87
C ARG A 201 7.33 21.81 -21.41
N HIS A 202 7.00 20.84 -20.56
CA HIS A 202 7.62 20.81 -19.25
C HIS A 202 9.10 20.42 -19.42
N PRO A 203 10.06 21.23 -18.94
CA PRO A 203 11.47 20.87 -19.00
C PRO A 203 11.67 19.53 -18.29
N VAL A 204 12.33 18.60 -18.97
CA VAL A 204 12.82 17.37 -18.34
C VAL A 204 14.16 17.69 -17.68
N GLU A 205 14.37 17.09 -16.51
CA GLU A 205 15.57 17.10 -15.65
C GLU A 205 15.74 18.29 -14.68
N ALA A 206 15.17 18.12 -13.48
CA ALA A 206 15.88 18.53 -12.27
C ALA A 206 16.87 17.42 -11.90
N ASP A 207 18.03 17.79 -11.34
CA ASP A 207 18.96 16.83 -10.73
C ASP A 207 18.19 15.94 -9.74
N ARG A 208 18.14 14.64 -10.03
CA ARG A 208 17.52 13.63 -9.17
C ARG A 208 18.55 12.91 -8.32
N SER A 209 19.77 13.43 -8.22
CA SER A 209 20.73 12.94 -7.24
C SER A 209 20.16 13.11 -5.83
N THR A 210 20.42 12.13 -4.98
CA THR A 210 20.16 12.26 -3.55
C THR A 210 21.49 12.63 -2.89
N PRO A 211 21.67 13.87 -2.41
CA PRO A 211 22.86 14.24 -1.66
C PRO A 211 23.04 13.31 -0.47
N ARG A 212 24.30 12.95 -0.16
CA ARG A 212 24.60 12.13 1.02
C ARG A 212 24.29 12.88 2.32
N LEU A 213 24.63 14.17 2.37
CA LEU A 213 24.52 15.03 3.54
C LEU A 213 23.44 16.09 3.36
N VAL A 214 22.87 16.52 4.48
CA VAL A 214 22.07 17.74 4.60
C VAL A 214 23.02 18.93 4.81
N GLU A 215 22.64 20.11 4.34
CA GLU A 215 23.42 21.33 4.59
C GLU A 215 23.65 21.53 6.11
N PRO A 216 24.88 21.87 6.54
CA PRO A 216 25.17 22.08 7.95
C PRO A 216 24.33 23.22 8.54
N ALA A 217 23.66 22.98 9.66
CA ALA A 217 22.82 23.97 10.33
C ALA A 217 22.78 23.73 11.84
N THR A 218 22.19 24.64 12.60
CA THR A 218 21.94 24.41 14.03
C THR A 218 20.95 23.27 14.25
N GLU A 219 20.91 22.69 15.46
CA GLU A 219 19.97 21.61 15.80
C GLU A 219 18.50 21.98 15.53
N ALA A 220 18.09 23.19 15.94
CA ALA A 220 16.73 23.68 15.72
C ALA A 220 16.39 23.80 14.23
N GLU A 221 17.32 24.33 13.43
CA GLU A 221 17.15 24.45 11.98
C GLU A 221 17.08 23.08 11.30
N LEU A 222 17.89 22.11 11.74
CA LEU A 222 17.84 20.75 11.20
C LEU A 222 16.51 20.07 11.51
N HIS A 223 15.97 20.22 12.72
CA HIS A 223 14.64 19.69 13.02
C HIS A 223 13.56 20.29 12.11
N GLU A 224 13.59 21.61 11.90
CA GLU A 224 12.67 22.30 10.99
C GLU A 224 12.85 21.84 9.52
N ILE A 225 14.09 21.67 9.06
CA ILE A 225 14.41 21.16 7.72
C ILE A 225 13.80 19.77 7.53
N PHE A 226 14.00 18.85 8.47
CA PHE A 226 13.48 17.49 8.39
C PHE A 226 11.93 17.46 8.44
N LEU A 227 11.32 18.33 9.25
CA LEU A 227 9.86 18.49 9.34
C LEU A 227 9.25 19.03 8.04
N ARG A 228 9.85 20.09 7.49
CA ARG A 228 9.40 20.77 6.26
C ARG A 228 9.58 19.91 5.02
N ASN A 229 10.64 19.10 4.98
CA ASN A 229 10.88 18.16 3.88
C ASN A 229 10.06 16.87 3.98
N HIS A 230 9.17 16.75 4.98
CA HIS A 230 8.39 15.54 5.22
C HIS A 230 9.27 14.29 5.43
N TRP A 231 10.40 14.44 6.13
CA TRP A 231 11.29 13.32 6.46
C TRP A 231 11.03 12.69 7.82
N THR A 232 10.13 13.28 8.61
CA THR A 232 9.70 12.77 9.92
C THR A 232 8.24 12.35 9.89
N ASP A 233 7.85 11.60 10.91
CA ASP A 233 6.47 11.22 11.25
C ASP A 233 5.78 12.27 12.14
N LYS A 234 6.23 13.53 12.08
CA LYS A 234 5.82 14.66 12.94
C LYS A 234 6.21 14.55 14.41
N LEU A 235 6.78 13.42 14.83
CA LEU A 235 7.39 13.27 16.15
C LEU A 235 8.86 13.74 16.13
N PRO A 236 9.43 14.12 17.29
CA PRO A 236 10.86 14.44 17.40
C PRO A 236 11.73 13.27 16.96
N ILE A 237 12.85 13.56 16.30
CA ILE A 237 13.82 12.56 15.82
C ILE A 237 15.14 12.69 16.57
N VAL A 238 15.96 11.65 16.55
CA VAL A 238 17.39 11.81 16.83
C VAL A 238 18.08 12.24 15.53
N LEU A 239 18.81 13.36 15.55
CA LEU A 239 19.53 13.83 14.37
C LEU A 239 20.56 12.79 13.89
N PRO A 240 20.50 12.32 12.63
CA PRO A 240 21.37 11.26 12.13
C PRO A 240 22.74 11.80 11.71
N THR A 241 23.57 12.12 12.70
CA THR A 241 24.96 12.54 12.49
C THR A 241 25.82 11.38 11.98
N GLU A 242 26.94 11.68 11.33
CA GLU A 242 27.86 10.65 10.83
C GLU A 242 28.31 9.67 11.94
N GLU A 243 28.61 10.19 13.13
CA GLU A 243 28.98 9.38 14.29
C GLU A 243 27.87 8.40 14.71
N ARG A 244 26.62 8.88 14.82
CA ARG A 244 25.49 8.04 15.23
C ARG A 244 25.14 6.99 14.18
N VAL A 245 25.26 7.34 12.91
CA VAL A 245 25.06 6.38 11.80
C VAL A 245 26.18 5.34 11.78
N ALA A 246 27.43 5.73 11.99
CA ALA A 246 28.54 4.77 12.11
C ALA A 246 28.33 3.81 13.30
N ALA A 247 27.85 4.30 14.44
CA ALA A 247 27.49 3.45 15.58
C ALA A 247 26.33 2.49 15.27
N MET A 248 25.32 2.94 14.53
CA MET A 248 24.21 2.07 14.07
C MET A 248 24.70 0.98 13.12
N LEU A 249 25.59 1.31 12.18
CA LEU A 249 26.16 0.38 11.21
C LEU A 249 26.97 -0.73 11.87
N ALA A 250 27.50 -0.53 13.08
CA ALA A 250 28.19 -1.58 13.84
C ALA A 250 27.24 -2.72 14.28
N GLY A 251 25.91 -2.55 14.16
CA GLY A 251 24.91 -3.58 14.43
C GLY A 251 24.70 -4.60 13.30
N THR A 252 25.49 -4.55 12.22
CA THR A 252 25.44 -5.51 11.10
C THR A 252 26.82 -5.76 10.52
N SER A 253 27.02 -6.94 9.92
CA SER A 253 28.20 -7.25 9.12
C SER A 253 28.11 -6.74 7.66
N GLN A 254 26.95 -6.23 7.25
CA GLN A 254 26.70 -5.84 5.87
C GLN A 254 27.40 -4.52 5.48
N PRO A 255 27.92 -4.40 4.24
CA PRO A 255 28.53 -3.16 3.75
C PRO A 255 27.52 -2.00 3.73
N ALA A 256 27.96 -0.80 4.11
CA ALA A 256 27.10 0.39 4.17
C ALA A 256 26.49 0.78 2.81
N ASP A 257 27.18 0.50 1.71
CA ASP A 257 26.76 0.78 0.33
C ASP A 257 25.99 -0.38 -0.33
N LYS A 258 25.82 -1.52 0.36
CA LYS A 258 25.01 -2.64 -0.14
C LYS A 258 23.56 -2.18 -0.31
N ILE A 259 22.99 -2.44 -1.49
CA ILE A 259 21.56 -2.25 -1.75
C ILE A 259 20.76 -3.27 -0.95
N VAL A 260 19.84 -2.77 -0.13
CA VAL A 260 18.96 -3.62 0.69
C VAL A 260 17.71 -4.00 -0.09
N GLY A 261 17.15 -3.06 -0.86
CA GLY A 261 15.94 -3.33 -1.63
C GLY A 261 15.46 -2.12 -2.44
N ARG A 262 14.27 -2.29 -3.00
CA ARG A 262 13.56 -1.26 -3.75
C ARG A 262 12.11 -1.14 -3.27
N MET A 263 11.63 0.09 -3.06
CA MET A 263 10.25 0.35 -2.61
C MET A 263 9.60 1.47 -3.42
N GLN A 264 8.27 1.49 -3.45
CA GLN A 264 7.47 2.55 -4.04
C GLN A 264 6.13 2.68 -3.31
N PRO A 265 5.50 3.87 -3.26
CA PRO A 265 4.22 4.04 -2.57
C PRO A 265 3.12 3.20 -3.22
N THR A 266 3.20 3.00 -4.53
CA THR A 266 2.30 2.18 -5.35
C THR A 266 3.03 1.71 -6.61
N HIS A 267 2.55 0.65 -7.27
CA HIS A 267 3.23 -0.03 -8.38
C HIS A 267 3.66 0.88 -9.54
N ASN A 268 2.99 2.02 -9.69
CA ASN A 268 3.10 2.92 -10.84
C ASN A 268 3.87 4.22 -10.55
N ARG A 269 4.61 4.28 -9.43
CA ARG A 269 5.38 5.48 -9.05
C ARG A 269 6.89 5.33 -9.14
N GLY A 270 7.37 4.20 -9.67
CA GLY A 270 8.78 3.91 -9.88
C GLY A 270 9.47 3.53 -8.57
N ALA A 271 10.23 2.45 -8.62
CA ALA A 271 10.89 1.90 -7.44
C ALA A 271 12.14 2.73 -7.08
N TRP A 272 12.20 3.20 -5.84
CA TRP A 272 13.35 3.86 -5.25
C TRP A 272 14.29 2.82 -4.66
N GLU A 273 15.59 3.01 -4.83
CA GLU A 273 16.64 2.16 -4.26
C GLU A 273 17.12 2.71 -2.91
N TYR A 274 17.62 1.83 -2.04
CA TYR A 274 18.21 2.26 -0.78
C TYR A 274 19.27 1.28 -0.29
N THR A 275 20.30 1.82 0.34
CA THR A 275 21.45 1.09 0.89
C THR A 275 21.31 0.85 2.39
N VAL A 276 22.20 0.03 2.95
CA VAL A 276 22.32 -0.19 4.40
C VAL A 276 22.54 1.14 5.15
N GLU A 277 23.36 2.07 4.63
CA GLU A 277 23.55 3.41 5.22
C GLU A 277 22.23 4.17 5.31
N LYS A 278 21.40 4.15 4.25
CA LYS A 278 20.09 4.82 4.25
C LYS A 278 19.12 4.19 5.24
N VAL A 279 19.19 2.87 5.44
CA VAL A 279 18.40 2.21 6.50
C VAL A 279 18.90 2.64 7.88
N ALA A 280 20.22 2.71 8.10
CA ALA A 280 20.83 3.13 9.37
C ALA A 280 20.44 4.57 9.73
N VAL A 281 20.43 5.50 8.75
CA VAL A 281 19.99 6.89 8.96
C VAL A 281 18.57 6.96 9.53
N ASN A 282 17.64 6.21 8.94
CA ASN A 282 16.26 6.18 9.40
C ASN A 282 16.10 5.46 10.75
N ALA A 283 16.90 4.43 11.02
CA ALA A 283 16.93 3.75 12.32
C ALA A 283 17.42 4.68 13.44
N VAL A 284 18.48 5.48 13.19
CA VAL A 284 18.94 6.51 14.11
C VAL A 284 17.83 7.52 14.36
N MET A 285 17.18 8.04 13.32
CA MET A 285 16.08 9.00 13.47
C MET A 285 14.95 8.50 14.38
N ALA A 286 14.65 7.20 14.30
CA ALA A 286 13.65 6.55 15.15
C ALA A 286 14.07 6.41 16.63
N GLY A 287 15.36 6.59 16.93
CA GLY A 287 15.95 6.34 18.25
C GLY A 287 16.29 4.86 18.50
N ALA A 288 16.37 4.03 17.45
CA ALA A 288 16.71 2.63 17.60
C ALA A 288 18.15 2.44 18.11
N ARG A 289 18.42 1.29 18.73
CA ARG A 289 19.78 0.89 19.11
C ARG A 289 20.42 0.01 18.03
N PRO A 290 21.76 -0.04 17.95
CA PRO A 290 22.46 -0.89 16.98
C PRO A 290 22.06 -2.36 17.07
N GLU A 291 21.81 -2.89 18.28
CA GLU A 291 21.36 -4.29 18.46
C GLU A 291 20.03 -4.60 17.75
N TYR A 292 19.20 -3.61 17.43
CA TYR A 292 17.92 -3.78 16.74
C TYR A 292 18.06 -3.73 15.21
N PHE A 293 19.22 -3.29 14.72
CA PHE A 293 19.44 -2.96 13.32
C PHE A 293 19.21 -4.13 12.35
N PRO A 294 19.59 -5.39 12.67
CA PRO A 294 19.29 -6.53 11.81
C PRO A 294 17.79 -6.73 11.55
N VAL A 295 16.94 -6.53 12.57
CA VAL A 295 15.48 -6.62 12.40
C VAL A 295 14.95 -5.52 11.49
N ILE A 296 15.48 -4.29 11.65
CA ILE A 296 15.12 -3.13 10.83
C ILE A 296 15.57 -3.33 9.36
N LEU A 297 16.75 -3.92 9.15
CA LEU A 297 17.24 -4.30 7.82
C LEU A 297 16.38 -5.38 7.19
N ALA A 298 15.96 -6.41 7.92
CA ALA A 298 15.06 -7.44 7.43
C ALA A 298 13.68 -6.86 7.03
N LEU A 299 13.15 -5.92 7.81
CA LEU A 299 11.94 -5.17 7.45
C LEU A 299 12.14 -4.36 6.16
N ALA A 300 13.28 -3.68 5.99
CA ALA A 300 13.61 -2.98 4.76
C ALA A 300 13.81 -3.93 3.57
N ALA A 301 14.41 -5.11 3.78
CA ALA A 301 14.64 -6.13 2.77
C ALA A 301 13.35 -6.81 2.30
N SER A 302 12.29 -6.77 3.12
CA SER A 302 10.95 -7.23 2.71
C SER A 302 10.42 -6.47 1.50
N GLN A 303 10.90 -5.24 1.26
CA GLN A 303 10.40 -4.33 0.21
C GLN A 303 8.90 -4.07 0.30
N VAL A 304 8.29 -4.39 1.44
CA VAL A 304 6.92 -4.03 1.78
C VAL A 304 6.97 -2.71 2.51
N THR A 305 6.10 -1.79 2.12
CA THR A 305 5.97 -0.51 2.79
C THR A 305 5.00 -0.59 3.97
N ALA A 306 5.38 0.00 5.09
CA ALA A 306 4.50 0.26 6.22
C ALA A 306 3.47 1.36 5.94
N ARG A 307 3.77 2.24 4.98
CA ARG A 307 3.01 3.47 4.67
C ARG A 307 2.83 3.65 3.16
N GLY A 308 2.32 2.60 2.51
CA GLY A 308 1.97 2.64 1.08
C GLY A 308 0.80 3.58 0.78
N SER A 309 0.65 3.93 -0.50
CA SER A 309 -0.48 4.73 -0.95
C SER A 309 -1.77 3.91 -0.89
N THR A 310 -2.75 4.41 -0.13
CA THR A 310 -4.04 3.75 0.03
C THR A 310 -5.11 4.78 0.33
N SER A 311 -6.28 4.68 -0.31
CA SER A 311 -7.47 5.51 0.00
C SER A 311 -8.23 5.01 1.23
N SER A 312 -7.96 3.76 1.63
CA SER A 312 -8.66 3.03 2.69
C SER A 312 -7.91 3.01 4.03
N SER A 313 -6.89 3.87 4.20
CA SER A 313 -6.19 4.05 5.48
C SER A 313 -5.57 2.77 6.10
N GLY A 314 -4.96 1.92 5.27
CA GLY A 314 -4.22 0.74 5.76
C GLY A 314 -3.01 1.07 6.63
N SER A 315 -2.74 0.20 7.60
CA SER A 315 -1.48 0.15 8.34
C SER A 315 -0.81 -1.22 8.14
N ALA A 316 0.51 -1.26 8.33
CA ALA A 316 1.24 -2.50 8.50
C ALA A 316 1.18 -3.02 9.95
N MET A 317 1.52 -4.29 10.10
CA MET A 317 1.81 -4.99 11.34
C MET A 317 3.07 -5.84 11.14
N ALA A 318 4.02 -5.79 12.07
CA ALA A 318 5.24 -6.58 12.02
C ALA A 318 5.34 -7.52 13.22
N VAL A 319 5.44 -8.82 12.94
CA VAL A 319 5.55 -9.87 13.96
C VAL A 319 6.96 -10.44 13.91
N VAL A 320 7.70 -10.30 15.01
CA VAL A 320 9.06 -10.82 15.14
C VAL A 320 9.04 -12.18 15.85
N ASN A 321 9.84 -13.09 15.33
CA ASN A 321 9.92 -14.49 15.72
C ASN A 321 11.36 -14.93 15.99
N GLY A 322 11.53 -16.02 16.74
CA GLY A 322 12.82 -16.66 16.99
C GLY A 322 13.67 -16.00 18.09
N PRO A 323 14.94 -16.47 18.24
CA PRO A 323 15.83 -16.11 19.35
C PRO A 323 16.11 -14.61 19.48
N ILE A 324 16.16 -13.86 18.36
CA ILE A 324 16.44 -12.41 18.35
C ILE A 324 15.56 -11.63 19.32
N ARG A 325 14.31 -12.05 19.54
CA ARG A 325 13.39 -11.38 20.46
C ARG A 325 13.96 -11.26 21.87
N HIS A 326 14.58 -12.34 22.35
CA HIS A 326 15.18 -12.37 23.69
C HIS A 326 16.50 -11.64 23.72
N GLU A 327 17.32 -11.82 22.68
CA GLU A 327 18.63 -11.18 22.54
C GLU A 327 18.55 -9.65 22.62
N ILE A 328 17.53 -9.05 22.00
CA ILE A 328 17.34 -7.59 21.97
C ILE A 328 16.28 -7.09 22.96
N GLY A 329 15.72 -8.00 23.76
CA GLY A 329 14.73 -7.68 24.79
C GLY A 329 13.40 -7.13 24.25
N MET A 330 12.91 -7.64 23.12
CA MET A 330 11.56 -7.34 22.63
C MET A 330 10.50 -7.86 23.60
N ASN A 331 9.38 -7.15 23.68
CA ASN A 331 8.25 -7.55 24.53
C ASN A 331 7.22 -8.35 23.73
N CYS A 332 6.88 -9.55 24.23
CA CYS A 332 5.75 -10.37 23.78
C CYS A 332 4.64 -10.53 24.85
N GLY A 333 4.81 -9.93 26.03
CA GLY A 333 3.95 -10.05 27.20
C GLY A 333 2.98 -8.89 27.43
N ILE A 334 2.85 -8.47 28.70
CA ILE A 334 1.95 -7.38 29.10
C ILE A 334 2.28 -6.13 28.29
N GLY A 335 1.28 -5.60 27.57
CA GLY A 335 1.44 -4.40 26.76
C GLY A 335 2.34 -4.55 25.52
N ALA A 336 2.55 -5.77 25.01
CA ALA A 336 3.44 -6.04 23.87
C ALA A 336 3.15 -5.22 22.60
N MET A 337 1.88 -4.89 22.35
CA MET A 337 1.44 -4.06 21.22
C MET A 337 1.32 -2.57 21.58
N GLY A 338 1.85 -2.16 22.74
CA GLY A 338 1.84 -0.79 23.24
C GLY A 338 3.25 -0.19 23.37
N PRO A 339 3.36 1.07 23.83
CA PRO A 339 4.62 1.82 23.84
C PRO A 339 5.56 1.47 25.01
N TYR A 340 5.41 0.29 25.62
CA TYR A 340 6.06 -0.06 26.89
C TYR A 340 7.42 -0.76 26.73
N ASN A 341 7.89 -0.95 25.50
CA ASN A 341 9.18 -1.56 25.22
C ASN A 341 9.92 -0.77 24.13
N HIS A 342 11.19 -0.46 24.41
CA HIS A 342 12.01 0.37 23.54
C HIS A 342 12.29 -0.29 22.18
N ALA A 343 12.56 -1.60 22.14
CA ALA A 343 12.80 -2.33 20.90
C ALA A 343 11.53 -2.34 20.03
N ASN A 344 10.39 -2.78 20.56
CA ASN A 344 9.11 -2.77 19.84
C ASN A 344 8.76 -1.38 19.28
N ALA A 345 8.90 -0.34 20.12
CA ALA A 345 8.56 1.03 19.76
C ALA A 345 9.46 1.58 18.63
N THR A 346 10.78 1.43 18.78
CA THR A 346 11.75 2.05 17.86
C THR A 346 11.94 1.25 16.58
N ILE A 347 11.84 -0.08 16.59
CA ILE A 347 11.84 -0.92 15.36
C ILE A 347 10.63 -0.55 14.50
N GLY A 348 9.44 -0.51 15.11
CA GLY A 348 8.22 -0.19 14.37
C GLY A 348 8.17 1.24 13.83
N ARG A 349 8.69 2.20 14.61
CA ARG A 349 8.84 3.59 14.17
C ARG A 349 9.88 3.71 13.05
N ALA A 350 11.02 3.02 13.16
CA ALA A 350 12.03 2.97 12.10
C ALA A 350 11.42 2.44 10.81
N TYR A 351 10.65 1.35 10.87
CA TYR A 351 9.96 0.81 9.69
C TYR A 351 9.00 1.82 9.03
N GLY A 352 8.29 2.60 9.83
CA GLY A 352 7.50 3.74 9.35
C GLY A 352 8.35 4.78 8.63
N LEU A 353 9.45 5.26 9.23
CA LEU A 353 10.35 6.26 8.65
C LEU A 353 11.02 5.76 7.36
N LEU A 354 11.53 4.52 7.37
CA LEU A 354 12.07 3.84 6.19
C LEU A 354 11.07 3.88 5.03
N SER A 355 9.82 3.51 5.31
CA SER A 355 8.77 3.48 4.29
C SER A 355 8.51 4.85 3.69
N GLN A 356 8.53 5.93 4.49
CA GLN A 356 8.33 7.28 3.97
C GLN A 356 9.53 7.81 3.17
N ASN A 357 10.73 7.62 3.68
CA ASN A 357 11.93 8.27 3.14
C ASN A 357 12.57 7.44 2.00
N LEU A 358 12.44 6.12 2.02
CA LEU A 358 13.11 5.23 1.06
C LEU A 358 12.23 4.84 -0.12
N GLN A 359 10.91 5.00 -0.04
CA GLN A 359 10.00 4.74 -1.17
C GLN A 359 9.70 5.99 -2.02
N GLY A 360 10.18 7.17 -1.60
CA GLY A 360 9.86 8.43 -2.28
C GLY A 360 8.58 9.10 -1.81
N GLY A 361 8.16 8.89 -0.56
CA GLY A 361 7.10 9.67 0.08
C GLY A 361 6.13 8.85 0.93
N SER A 362 5.29 9.53 1.69
CA SER A 362 4.06 9.03 2.34
C SER A 362 3.20 10.26 2.68
N VAL A 363 3.14 11.17 1.72
CA VAL A 363 2.70 12.56 1.89
C VAL A 363 1.20 12.64 1.61
N PRO A 364 0.37 13.06 2.58
CA PRO A 364 -1.06 13.22 2.37
C PRO A 364 -1.39 14.12 1.18
N GLY A 365 -2.29 13.65 0.30
CA GLY A 365 -2.71 14.36 -0.91
C GLY A 365 -1.73 14.28 -2.08
N ASP A 366 -0.59 13.61 -1.91
CA ASP A 366 0.35 13.32 -2.99
C ASP A 366 0.65 11.81 -3.06
N THR A 367 1.46 11.27 -2.16
CA THR A 367 1.84 9.85 -2.16
C THR A 367 1.00 8.99 -1.20
N PHE A 368 0.19 9.61 -0.34
CA PHE A 368 -0.77 8.95 0.56
C PHE A 368 -2.16 9.60 0.45
N MET A 369 -3.23 8.79 0.43
CA MET A 369 -4.59 9.27 0.13
C MET A 369 -5.65 8.75 1.11
N GLY A 370 -5.25 8.22 2.27
CA GLY A 370 -6.18 7.64 3.23
C GLY A 370 -7.07 8.74 3.83
N SER A 371 -8.38 8.66 3.61
CA SER A 371 -9.29 9.75 3.96
C SER A 371 -9.33 10.05 5.46
N LEU A 372 -9.38 9.00 6.28
CA LEU A 372 -9.40 9.10 7.75
C LEU A 372 -7.99 9.04 8.37
N GLY A 373 -7.01 8.50 7.64
CA GLY A 373 -5.75 8.05 8.22
C GLY A 373 -5.92 6.86 9.18
N ASN A 374 -4.84 6.45 9.84
CA ASN A 374 -4.82 5.32 10.77
C ASN A 374 -3.72 5.49 11.82
N ALA A 375 -4.09 5.54 13.10
CA ALA A 375 -3.16 5.78 14.20
C ALA A 375 -2.11 4.65 14.37
N TYR A 376 -2.39 3.44 13.90
CA TYR A 376 -1.42 2.34 13.94
C TYR A 376 -0.16 2.62 13.10
N THR A 377 -0.24 3.54 12.13
CA THR A 377 0.88 3.88 11.25
C THR A 377 2.05 4.58 11.95
N TYR A 378 1.89 5.05 13.20
CA TYR A 378 2.99 5.61 13.99
C TYR A 378 4.01 4.55 14.45
N ASN A 379 3.60 3.29 14.60
CA ASN A 379 4.47 2.19 15.01
C ASN A 379 4.40 0.96 14.10
N SER A 380 3.43 0.89 13.18
CA SER A 380 3.23 -0.28 12.31
C SER A 380 2.97 -1.57 13.10
N VAL A 381 2.27 -1.47 14.24
CA VAL A 381 1.90 -2.57 15.16
C VAL A 381 3.04 -3.60 15.28
N THR A 382 4.19 -3.17 15.78
CA THR A 382 5.40 -4.01 15.80
C THR A 382 5.57 -4.68 17.14
N PHE A 383 5.57 -6.01 17.16
CA PHE A 383 5.69 -6.79 18.38
C PHE A 383 6.32 -8.16 18.15
N ALA A 384 6.64 -8.82 19.24
CA ALA A 384 7.22 -10.15 19.29
C ALA A 384 6.13 -11.20 19.59
N GLU A 385 6.11 -12.33 18.88
CA GLU A 385 5.22 -13.45 19.23
C GLU A 385 5.65 -14.08 20.57
N SER A 386 4.70 -14.52 21.39
CA SER A 386 4.94 -15.18 22.67
C SER A 386 5.03 -16.70 22.49
N GLU A 387 6.07 -17.17 21.80
CA GLU A 387 6.22 -18.58 21.40
C GLU A 387 6.18 -19.55 22.58
N GLU A 388 6.86 -19.26 23.69
CA GLU A 388 6.98 -20.16 24.83
C GLU A 388 5.68 -20.29 25.63
N ARG A 389 4.73 -19.37 25.43
CA ARG A 389 3.38 -19.43 26.03
C ARG A 389 2.30 -19.80 25.01
N SER A 390 2.67 -19.91 23.74
CA SER A 390 1.77 -20.43 22.71
C SER A 390 1.56 -21.92 22.93
N PRO A 391 0.32 -22.43 22.90
CA PRO A 391 0.09 -23.85 22.92
C PRO A 391 0.29 -24.51 21.53
N TRP A 392 0.60 -23.71 20.50
CA TRP A 392 0.87 -24.16 19.14
C TRP A 392 2.25 -23.71 18.66
N GLU A 393 2.70 -24.31 17.57
CA GLU A 393 3.93 -23.89 16.89
C GLU A 393 3.92 -22.39 16.51
N PRO A 394 5.09 -21.73 16.52
CA PRO A 394 5.23 -20.33 16.15
C PRO A 394 4.83 -20.00 14.70
N LEU A 395 4.47 -18.74 14.43
CA LEU A 395 4.12 -18.26 13.10
C LEU A 395 5.21 -18.51 12.05
N HIS A 396 6.47 -18.25 12.37
CA HIS A 396 7.58 -18.42 11.42
C HIS A 396 7.79 -19.89 11.02
N VAL A 397 7.54 -20.84 11.93
CA VAL A 397 7.64 -22.28 11.64
C VAL A 397 6.57 -22.70 10.64
N GLN A 398 5.33 -22.24 10.80
CA GLN A 398 4.27 -22.45 9.80
C GLN A 398 4.58 -21.84 8.43
N ARG A 399 5.50 -20.88 8.38
CA ARG A 399 5.98 -20.23 7.15
C ARG A 399 7.23 -20.92 6.56
N GLY A 400 7.63 -22.07 7.11
CA GLY A 400 8.69 -22.91 6.58
C GLY A 400 10.10 -22.60 7.13
N PHE A 401 10.21 -21.75 8.15
CA PHE A 401 11.46 -21.51 8.86
C PHE A 401 11.67 -22.49 10.01
N LYS A 402 12.89 -22.62 10.50
CA LYS A 402 13.21 -23.44 11.67
C LYS A 402 12.97 -22.64 12.96
N ALA A 403 12.74 -23.34 14.07
CA ALA A 403 12.49 -22.72 15.36
C ALA A 403 13.65 -21.84 15.87
N GLU A 404 14.87 -22.16 15.44
CA GLU A 404 16.08 -21.39 15.73
C GLU A 404 16.29 -20.16 14.83
N ASP A 405 15.53 -20.03 13.73
CA ASP A 405 15.67 -18.91 12.80
C ASP A 405 15.02 -17.65 13.38
N SER A 406 15.72 -16.53 13.34
CA SER A 406 15.16 -15.23 13.67
C SER A 406 14.49 -14.63 12.45
N VAL A 407 13.21 -14.27 12.56
CA VAL A 407 12.37 -13.93 11.40
C VAL A 407 11.47 -12.75 11.70
N VAL A 408 11.16 -11.94 10.68
CA VAL A 408 10.10 -10.94 10.75
C VAL A 408 9.05 -11.17 9.66
N SER A 409 7.78 -11.24 10.06
CA SER A 409 6.63 -11.33 9.17
C SER A 409 5.92 -9.99 9.07
N VAL A 410 5.69 -9.51 7.85
CA VAL A 410 5.01 -8.25 7.57
C VAL A 410 3.60 -8.52 7.06
N PHE A 411 2.63 -7.90 7.72
CA PHE A 411 1.23 -7.88 7.31
C PHE A 411 0.82 -6.47 6.91
N PHE A 412 -0.18 -6.35 6.04
CA PHE A 412 -0.76 -5.07 5.66
C PHE A 412 -2.28 -5.17 5.56
N GLY A 413 -2.98 -4.13 5.99
CA GLY A 413 -4.44 -4.08 5.92
C GLY A 413 -5.09 -3.56 7.19
N CYS A 414 -4.41 -3.62 8.33
CA CYS A 414 -4.88 -3.37 9.70
C CYS A 414 -5.73 -2.10 9.87
N ARG A 415 -6.99 -2.14 9.43
CA ARG A 415 -7.97 -1.03 9.46
C ARG A 415 -9.17 -1.38 10.32
N SER A 416 -9.52 -2.65 10.32
CA SER A 416 -10.59 -3.25 11.09
C SER A 416 -10.00 -3.96 12.31
N THR A 417 -10.63 -3.81 13.46
CA THR A 417 -10.29 -4.57 14.66
C THR A 417 -11.56 -4.90 15.42
N THR A 418 -11.78 -6.18 15.68
CA THR A 418 -12.82 -6.67 16.59
C THR A 418 -12.14 -7.31 17.78
N PHE A 419 -12.69 -7.17 18.98
CA PHE A 419 -12.09 -7.73 20.19
C PHE A 419 -13.12 -8.41 21.07
N GLY A 420 -12.64 -9.35 21.89
CA GLY A 420 -13.45 -10.10 22.82
C GLY A 420 -12.70 -10.41 24.11
N LEU A 421 -13.45 -10.78 25.15
CA LEU A 421 -12.89 -11.25 26.41
C LEU A 421 -13.08 -12.76 26.53
N GLY A 422 -12.00 -13.48 26.27
CA GLY A 422 -11.92 -14.94 26.24
C GLY A 422 -12.93 -15.55 25.26
N LEU A 423 -13.13 -16.85 25.42
CA LEU A 423 -14.27 -17.58 24.89
C LEU A 423 -15.28 -17.73 26.01
N ARG A 424 -16.57 -17.46 25.75
CA ARG A 424 -17.67 -17.67 26.72
C ARG A 424 -18.13 -19.14 26.72
N LYS A 425 -18.86 -19.58 27.75
CA LYS A 425 -19.16 -21.02 27.91
C LYS A 425 -20.15 -21.53 26.86
N GLU A 426 -21.18 -20.74 26.58
CA GLU A 426 -22.35 -21.18 25.82
C GLU A 426 -22.25 -20.82 24.34
N TYR A 427 -22.13 -19.52 24.03
CA TYR A 427 -22.26 -19.00 22.66
C TYR A 427 -20.94 -18.50 22.04
N TRP A 428 -19.79 -19.06 22.44
CA TRP A 428 -18.51 -18.52 21.96
C TRP A 428 -18.29 -18.70 20.46
N ARG A 429 -18.86 -19.73 19.83
CA ARG A 429 -18.73 -19.95 18.39
C ARG A 429 -19.47 -18.87 17.62
N GLU A 430 -20.66 -18.52 18.08
CA GLU A 430 -21.48 -17.42 17.56
C GLU A 430 -20.78 -16.08 17.76
N HIS A 431 -20.21 -15.83 18.96
CA HIS A 431 -19.44 -14.61 19.18
C HIS A 431 -18.22 -14.51 18.24
N VAL A 432 -17.49 -15.62 18.02
CA VAL A 432 -16.37 -15.64 17.08
C VAL A 432 -16.86 -15.42 15.64
N ARG A 433 -17.96 -16.05 15.23
CA ARG A 433 -18.59 -15.81 13.93
C ARG A 433 -18.94 -14.33 13.74
N ASP A 434 -19.58 -13.72 14.73
CA ASP A 434 -20.00 -12.32 14.66
C ASP A 434 -18.79 -11.38 14.60
N MET A 435 -17.71 -11.69 15.32
CA MET A 435 -16.43 -11.00 15.21
C MET A 435 -15.81 -11.14 13.81
N LEU A 436 -15.89 -12.31 13.18
CA LEU A 436 -15.33 -12.59 11.85
C LEU A 436 -16.11 -11.90 10.72
N VAL A 437 -17.45 -11.92 10.79
CA VAL A 437 -18.31 -11.26 9.80
C VAL A 437 -18.17 -9.73 9.84
N ALA A 438 -17.71 -9.18 10.96
CA ALA A 438 -17.43 -7.75 11.14
C ALA A 438 -16.03 -7.31 10.67
N VAL A 439 -15.12 -8.23 10.34
CA VAL A 439 -13.83 -7.92 9.71
C VAL A 439 -14.02 -7.68 8.21
N ASP A 440 -13.17 -6.86 7.58
CA ASP A 440 -13.27 -6.61 6.14
C ASP A 440 -13.05 -7.89 5.32
N THR A 441 -13.75 -8.02 4.18
CA THR A 441 -13.79 -9.26 3.38
C THR A 441 -12.62 -9.48 2.44
N VAL A 442 -11.72 -8.49 2.30
CA VAL A 442 -10.60 -8.54 1.33
C VAL A 442 -9.25 -8.76 1.98
N THR A 443 -9.16 -8.64 3.32
CA THR A 443 -8.00 -9.09 4.08
C THR A 443 -8.41 -10.16 5.06
N ALA A 444 -7.77 -11.32 4.97
CA ALA A 444 -8.06 -12.44 5.86
C ALA A 444 -7.77 -12.07 7.33
N PRO A 445 -8.46 -12.71 8.28
CA PRO A 445 -8.29 -12.41 9.70
C PRO A 445 -6.93 -12.90 10.22
N VAL A 446 -6.28 -12.04 11.00
CA VAL A 446 -5.19 -12.40 11.91
C VAL A 446 -5.74 -12.38 13.34
N LEU A 447 -5.82 -13.54 13.97
CA LEU A 447 -6.18 -13.67 15.37
C LEU A 447 -4.97 -13.35 16.24
N LEU A 448 -5.09 -12.31 17.07
CA LEU A 448 -4.09 -11.90 18.05
C LEU A 448 -4.58 -12.31 19.44
N LEU A 449 -4.02 -13.40 19.96
CA LEU A 449 -4.55 -14.11 21.13
C LEU A 449 -3.65 -13.91 22.35
N ASP A 450 -4.23 -13.43 23.45
CA ASP A 450 -3.60 -13.65 24.76
C ASP A 450 -3.47 -15.17 25.03
N PRO A 451 -2.38 -15.65 25.68
CA PRO A 451 -2.20 -17.07 25.92
C PRO A 451 -3.36 -17.74 26.68
N ILE A 452 -4.10 -17.00 27.54
CA ILE A 452 -5.31 -17.52 28.19
C ILE A 452 -6.34 -17.93 27.15
N THR A 453 -6.60 -17.06 26.17
CA THR A 453 -7.59 -17.32 25.12
C THR A 453 -7.11 -18.40 24.16
N ALA A 454 -5.82 -18.43 23.84
CA ALA A 454 -5.23 -19.48 23.02
C ALA A 454 -5.51 -20.87 23.63
N ARG A 455 -5.31 -21.03 24.94
CA ARG A 455 -5.67 -22.28 25.65
C ARG A 455 -7.17 -22.55 25.68
N GLN A 456 -8.01 -21.52 25.80
CA GLN A 456 -9.47 -21.71 25.75
C GLN A 456 -9.95 -22.27 24.40
N PHE A 457 -9.31 -21.90 23.29
CA PHE A 457 -9.59 -22.50 21.97
C PHE A 457 -9.27 -24.00 21.94
N ILE A 458 -8.29 -24.46 22.72
CA ILE A 458 -8.01 -25.89 22.91
C ILE A 458 -9.07 -26.50 23.83
N ASP A 459 -9.22 -25.98 25.05
CA ASP A 459 -10.05 -26.57 26.09
C ASP A 459 -11.53 -26.69 25.69
N ARG A 460 -12.03 -25.74 24.86
CA ARG A 460 -13.45 -25.67 24.46
C ARG A 460 -13.69 -26.00 22.99
N GLY A 461 -12.70 -25.75 22.15
CA GLY A 461 -12.77 -25.99 20.71
C GLY A 461 -12.18 -27.32 20.28
N GLY A 462 -11.28 -27.92 21.07
CA GLY A 462 -10.52 -29.09 20.69
C GLY A 462 -9.43 -28.81 19.65
N PHE A 463 -9.02 -27.54 19.49
CA PHE A 463 -8.07 -27.12 18.46
C PHE A 463 -6.62 -27.30 18.92
N ASP A 464 -6.20 -28.54 19.16
CA ASP A 464 -4.84 -28.92 19.58
C ASP A 464 -3.71 -28.54 18.59
N THR A 465 -4.08 -28.13 17.37
CA THR A 465 -3.18 -27.67 16.30
C THR A 465 -3.73 -26.36 15.74
N LYS A 466 -2.82 -25.50 15.28
CA LYS A 466 -3.19 -24.19 14.74
C LYS A 466 -4.02 -24.33 13.45
N ASP A 467 -3.74 -25.36 12.65
CA ASP A 467 -4.52 -25.70 11.45
C ASP A 467 -5.99 -26.03 11.76
N LYS A 468 -6.27 -26.73 12.87
CA LYS A 468 -7.67 -26.96 13.28
C LYS A 468 -8.39 -25.66 13.62
N LEU A 469 -7.71 -24.71 14.27
CA LEU A 469 -8.27 -23.39 14.55
C LEU A 469 -8.48 -22.59 13.25
N ILE A 470 -7.50 -22.61 12.34
CA ILE A 470 -7.60 -21.95 11.03
C ILE A 470 -8.78 -22.51 10.22
N ARG A 471 -8.92 -23.84 10.14
CA ARG A 471 -10.06 -24.50 9.50
C ARG A 471 -11.38 -24.10 10.15
N PHE A 472 -11.45 -24.08 11.48
CA PHE A 472 -12.66 -23.62 12.18
C PHE A 472 -13.01 -22.17 11.80
N VAL A 473 -12.03 -21.26 11.74
CA VAL A 473 -12.24 -19.88 11.32
C VAL A 473 -12.75 -19.83 9.88
N HIS A 474 -12.17 -20.61 8.98
CA HIS A 474 -12.60 -20.71 7.57
C HIS A 474 -14.05 -21.20 7.44
N GLU A 475 -14.40 -22.28 8.13
CA GLU A 475 -15.75 -22.89 8.12
C GLU A 475 -16.79 -22.01 8.83
N THR A 476 -16.37 -21.19 9.80
CA THR A 476 -17.26 -20.31 10.58
C THR A 476 -17.51 -18.97 9.88
N ALA A 477 -16.51 -18.42 9.20
CA ALA A 477 -16.60 -17.14 8.50
C ALA A 477 -17.34 -17.28 7.16
N GLN A 478 -18.66 -17.41 7.23
CA GLN A 478 -19.53 -17.57 6.06
C GLN A 478 -20.54 -16.44 5.92
N MET A 479 -20.93 -16.15 4.67
CA MET A 479 -21.92 -15.13 4.31
C MET A 479 -22.75 -15.62 3.11
N PRO A 480 -24.04 -15.23 2.98
CA PRO A 480 -24.79 -15.49 1.76
C PRO A 480 -24.06 -14.95 0.53
N ALA A 481 -23.95 -15.74 -0.53
CA ALA A 481 -23.18 -15.40 -1.71
C ALA A 481 -23.62 -14.08 -2.35
N GLY A 482 -24.94 -13.83 -2.42
CA GLY A 482 -25.50 -12.58 -2.93
C GLY A 482 -24.99 -11.37 -2.15
N ARG A 483 -24.95 -11.46 -0.82
CA ARG A 483 -24.40 -10.39 0.03
C ARG A 483 -22.89 -10.24 -0.14
N TYR A 484 -22.14 -11.34 -0.19
CA TYR A 484 -20.68 -11.30 -0.35
C TYR A 484 -20.28 -10.63 -1.67
N TRP A 485 -20.90 -11.05 -2.77
CA TRP A 485 -20.61 -10.51 -4.10
C TRP A 485 -21.12 -9.08 -4.28
N ASP A 486 -22.14 -8.65 -3.53
CA ASP A 486 -22.62 -7.25 -3.54
C ASP A 486 -21.69 -6.28 -2.77
N MET A 487 -20.75 -6.78 -1.95
CA MET A 487 -19.84 -5.91 -1.22
C MET A 487 -18.85 -5.21 -2.17
N GLN A 488 -18.76 -3.88 -2.06
CA GLN A 488 -17.91 -3.06 -2.93
C GLN A 488 -16.45 -3.51 -3.00
N LEU A 489 -15.85 -3.85 -1.85
CA LEU A 489 -14.46 -4.31 -1.84
C LEU A 489 -14.29 -5.67 -2.53
N VAL A 490 -15.30 -6.55 -2.45
CA VAL A 490 -15.31 -7.84 -3.16
C VAL A 490 -15.43 -7.61 -4.66
N GLN A 491 -16.34 -6.73 -5.10
CA GLN A 491 -16.47 -6.32 -6.51
C GLN A 491 -15.17 -5.82 -7.11
N ASN A 492 -14.38 -5.07 -6.33
CA ASN A 492 -13.13 -4.49 -6.81
C ASN A 492 -11.95 -5.46 -6.84
N TYR A 493 -11.79 -6.27 -5.80
CA TYR A 493 -10.52 -6.99 -5.57
C TYR A 493 -10.63 -8.52 -5.75
N ILE A 494 -11.84 -9.08 -5.66
CA ILE A 494 -12.06 -10.53 -5.67
C ILE A 494 -12.86 -10.95 -6.92
N TYR A 495 -13.95 -10.26 -7.22
CA TYR A 495 -14.84 -10.56 -8.34
C TYR A 495 -14.13 -10.66 -9.70
N PRO A 496 -13.17 -9.76 -10.07
CA PRO A 496 -12.47 -9.88 -11.34
C PRO A 496 -11.63 -11.17 -11.44
N ASN A 497 -11.08 -11.65 -10.33
CA ASN A 497 -10.35 -12.93 -10.33
C ASN A 497 -11.31 -14.12 -10.45
N ALA A 498 -12.49 -14.03 -9.83
CA ALA A 498 -13.52 -15.06 -9.93
C ALA A 498 -14.05 -15.22 -11.36
N THR A 499 -14.29 -14.11 -12.07
CA THR A 499 -14.72 -14.14 -13.48
C THR A 499 -13.63 -14.62 -14.44
N LEU A 500 -12.36 -14.48 -14.05
CA LEU A 500 -11.20 -15.06 -14.75
C LEU A 500 -10.98 -16.55 -14.45
N GLY A 501 -11.85 -17.19 -13.66
CA GLY A 501 -11.74 -18.63 -13.39
C GLY A 501 -10.74 -19.00 -12.29
N VAL A 502 -10.29 -18.06 -11.46
CA VAL A 502 -9.39 -18.37 -10.33
C VAL A 502 -10.16 -19.15 -9.27
N GLU A 503 -9.75 -20.39 -8.99
CA GLU A 503 -10.34 -21.20 -7.93
C GLU A 503 -9.75 -20.88 -6.55
N PRO A 504 -10.53 -21.00 -5.45
CA PRO A 504 -11.93 -21.43 -5.39
C PRO A 504 -12.97 -20.31 -5.67
N LEU A 505 -12.52 -19.10 -6.03
CA LEU A 505 -13.41 -17.93 -6.20
C LEU A 505 -14.42 -18.13 -7.33
N ALA A 506 -13.98 -18.74 -8.44
CA ALA A 506 -14.85 -19.06 -9.58
C ALA A 506 -15.95 -20.07 -9.23
N THR A 507 -15.64 -21.07 -8.41
CA THR A 507 -16.66 -21.97 -7.84
C THR A 507 -17.63 -21.21 -6.93
N ARG A 508 -17.13 -20.35 -6.04
CA ARG A 508 -17.98 -19.53 -5.14
C ARG A 508 -18.89 -18.57 -5.89
N LEU A 509 -18.48 -18.08 -7.06
CA LEU A 509 -19.27 -17.17 -7.89
C LEU A 509 -20.53 -17.85 -8.47
N LYS A 510 -20.51 -19.17 -8.62
CA LYS A 510 -21.65 -19.95 -9.14
C LYS A 510 -22.67 -20.32 -8.06
N ALA A 511 -22.42 -20.00 -6.79
CA ALA A 511 -23.31 -20.32 -5.68
C ALA A 511 -24.63 -19.56 -5.77
N ALA A 512 -25.72 -20.16 -5.30
CA ALA A 512 -27.01 -19.49 -5.19
C ALA A 512 -26.92 -18.27 -4.25
N PRO A 513 -27.68 -17.18 -4.47
CA PRO A 513 -27.54 -15.95 -3.67
C PRO A 513 -27.70 -16.12 -2.15
N ASP A 514 -28.50 -17.09 -1.71
CA ASP A 514 -28.75 -17.46 -0.31
C ASP A 514 -27.79 -18.52 0.24
N ALA A 515 -27.02 -19.19 -0.63
CA ALA A 515 -26.03 -20.17 -0.21
C ALA A 515 -24.91 -19.50 0.58
N LEU A 516 -24.58 -20.08 1.74
CA LEU A 516 -23.45 -19.64 2.54
C LEU A 516 -22.14 -20.04 1.86
N ILE A 517 -21.28 -19.04 1.61
CA ILE A 517 -19.93 -19.25 1.08
C ILE A 517 -18.87 -18.77 2.08
N PRO A 518 -17.68 -19.38 2.12
CA PRO A 518 -16.58 -18.88 2.93
C PRO A 518 -16.15 -17.48 2.48
N MET A 519 -15.98 -16.58 3.44
CA MET A 519 -15.54 -15.20 3.21
C MET A 519 -14.06 -15.12 2.84
N PHE A 520 -13.24 -16.01 3.42
CA PHE A 520 -11.78 -15.97 3.32
C PHE A 520 -11.23 -17.26 2.69
N LEU A 521 -9.99 -17.20 2.18
CA LEU A 521 -9.21 -18.39 1.84
C LEU A 521 -8.60 -18.96 3.12
N GLU A 522 -8.57 -20.29 3.27
CA GLU A 522 -8.09 -20.95 4.49
C GLU A 522 -6.62 -20.64 4.75
N GLU A 523 -5.82 -20.69 3.69
CA GLU A 523 -4.37 -20.43 3.67
C GLU A 523 -3.97 -18.97 3.96
N GLU A 524 -4.92 -18.03 3.90
CA GLU A 524 -4.68 -16.61 4.20
C GLU A 524 -4.97 -16.26 5.67
N ILE A 525 -5.62 -17.14 6.44
CA ILE A 525 -5.94 -16.93 7.86
C ILE A 525 -4.68 -17.12 8.71
N ASN A 526 -4.49 -16.29 9.73
CA ASN A 526 -3.31 -16.35 10.60
C ASN A 526 -3.70 -16.30 12.08
N VAL A 527 -2.87 -16.94 12.92
CA VAL A 527 -3.02 -16.93 14.38
C VAL A 527 -1.66 -16.63 15.01
N VAL A 528 -1.61 -15.62 15.86
CA VAL A 528 -0.41 -15.17 16.58
C VAL A 528 -0.74 -15.06 18.06
N VAL A 529 0.07 -15.69 18.91
CA VAL A 529 -0.09 -15.59 20.37
C VAL A 529 0.77 -14.45 20.90
N VAL A 530 0.16 -13.51 21.60
CA VAL A 530 0.81 -12.32 22.19
C VAL A 530 0.03 -11.86 23.40
N GLY A 531 0.71 -11.44 24.46
CA GLY A 531 0.03 -10.97 25.66
C GLY A 531 0.62 -11.57 26.93
N GLY A 532 0.19 -11.01 28.06
CA GLY A 532 0.81 -11.23 29.35
C GLY A 532 0.02 -12.10 30.32
N GLU A 533 -1.11 -12.68 29.90
CA GLU A 533 -1.98 -13.52 30.74
C GLU A 533 -2.57 -12.77 31.94
N THR A 534 -2.63 -11.44 31.88
CA THR A 534 -3.32 -10.63 32.89
C THR A 534 -4.83 -10.72 32.73
N ASN A 535 -5.31 -10.90 31.50
CA ASN A 535 -6.70 -11.11 31.16
C ASN A 535 -6.81 -11.76 29.76
N GLY A 536 -7.87 -12.54 29.52
CA GLY A 536 -8.11 -13.20 28.23
C GLY A 536 -8.62 -12.26 27.11
N TYR A 537 -8.30 -10.96 27.14
CA TYR A 537 -8.66 -10.09 26.02
C TYR A 537 -7.87 -10.49 24.78
N TRP A 538 -8.56 -10.55 23.64
CA TRP A 538 -7.97 -10.89 22.35
C TRP A 538 -8.67 -10.13 21.24
N GLN A 539 -8.05 -10.08 20.06
CA GLN A 539 -8.59 -9.32 18.94
C GLN A 539 -8.33 -9.99 17.59
N ILE A 540 -9.14 -9.64 16.60
CA ILE A 540 -8.95 -10.01 15.20
C ILE A 540 -8.68 -8.74 14.42
N MET A 541 -7.60 -8.75 13.64
CA MET A 541 -7.30 -7.69 12.67
C MET A 541 -7.44 -8.23 11.26
N GLY A 542 -8.10 -7.48 10.37
CA GLY A 542 -8.04 -7.74 8.94
C GLY A 542 -6.66 -7.36 8.41
N ALA A 543 -5.85 -8.35 8.03
CA ALA A 543 -4.53 -8.10 7.46
C ALA A 543 -4.03 -9.26 6.61
N LYS A 544 -3.40 -8.94 5.48
CA LYS A 544 -2.79 -9.92 4.58
C LYS A 544 -1.29 -9.99 4.83
N ASN A 545 -0.74 -11.20 5.00
CA ASN A 545 0.71 -11.40 5.00
C ASN A 545 1.29 -10.97 3.64
N ARG A 546 2.36 -10.19 3.66
CA ARG A 546 2.99 -9.62 2.47
C ARG A 546 4.40 -10.18 2.24
N ALA A 547 5.12 -10.49 3.32
CA ALA A 547 6.45 -11.05 3.29
C ALA A 547 6.79 -11.66 4.66
N THR A 548 7.69 -12.63 4.64
CA THR A 548 8.35 -13.18 5.83
C THR A 548 9.84 -13.31 5.48
N VAL A 549 10.70 -12.64 6.26
CA VAL A 549 12.12 -12.44 5.92
C VAL A 549 13.01 -12.85 7.09
N SER A 550 14.11 -13.55 6.77
CA SER A 550 15.16 -13.89 7.73
C SER A 550 15.84 -12.62 8.28
N VAL A 551 15.95 -12.53 9.60
CA VAL A 551 16.75 -11.52 10.30
C VAL A 551 18.22 -11.92 10.32
N ASP A 552 18.50 -13.23 10.35
CA ASP A 552 19.86 -13.76 10.48
C ASP A 552 20.76 -13.39 9.29
N ASP A 553 20.17 -13.19 8.10
CA ASP A 553 20.87 -12.72 6.90
C ASP A 553 21.45 -11.29 7.04
N TRP A 554 21.00 -10.54 8.05
CA TRP A 554 21.32 -9.13 8.25
C TRP A 554 22.10 -8.85 9.55
N ARG A 555 22.52 -9.88 10.27
CA ARG A 555 23.34 -9.76 11.49
C ARG A 555 24.76 -9.27 11.24
#